data_AF-J9GBL1-F1
#
_entry.id   AF-J9GBL1-F1
#
_cell.length_a   1.000
_cell.length_b   1.000
_cell.length_c   1.000
_cell.angle_alpha   90.00
_cell.angle_beta   90.00
_cell.angle_gamma   90.00
#
_symmetry.space_group_name_H-M   'P 1'
#
loop_
_entity.id
_entity.type
_entity.pdbx_description
1 polymer ?
#
loop_
_entity_poly.entity_id
_entity_poly.type
_entity_poly.pdbx_seq_one_letter_code
_entity_poly.pdbx_strand_id
1 'polypeptide(L)'
;MKFRNYLLASFGLLAMTACSEDEVMDNRPDEPTGDAYLSLSIEMPNLGTQTRSIDENGNKHEGTVDEQMVSELLVIAYDAQGTTAKYQHLYKGSDLRPTAPNAHTDEKITVYTVPAFQVESGEKKVLVIVNPLGSKFDVNTASAAMGEVTTLTQEEITAISSKNKFMMTNVNRTENSDGLVSVNVTGTQTHPTPVTVEVERVVAKIEDQSTTYNFTVEGHAGDQVHFTDVALINGNTKFYPIKKVRANVAAPTNDYIVDPNFESQSDATAADFYSKAFDAGFGNADIISKQLGNQQGKACFYTLENTMIEGEQKNGYTTGLYYKATYTLNGQTEGNNVYLYAGKLYSWTTLEAAAKELGLNLQIDQNKPDGNGTVKIPLTDDSTQDEFDAVGVKKYEKGVCYYPYWIRHINNGHNTQMGPMEFAVVRNNYYQMTLHSVKEIGEYKPVTPGTQIPDENGDTYLDVKVKVLPWIVRNNQIDF
;
A
#
# COMPACT_ATOMS: atom_id res chain seq x y z
N MET A 1 -50.56 70.87 14.41
CA MET A 1 -49.25 71.51 14.14
C MET A 1 -48.59 70.68 13.03
N LYS A 2 -48.73 71.02 11.73
CA LYS A 2 -47.88 71.91 10.91
C LYS A 2 -46.37 71.67 11.07
N PHE A 3 -45.75 71.06 10.05
CA PHE A 3 -44.63 71.54 9.19
C PHE A 3 -44.48 70.50 8.05
N ARG A 4 -44.83 70.76 6.76
CA ARG A 4 -44.13 71.51 5.68
C ARG A 4 -42.66 71.09 5.56
N ASN A 5 -42.01 70.83 4.42
CA ASN A 5 -42.23 71.02 2.97
C ASN A 5 -41.01 70.29 2.30
N TYR A 6 -41.17 69.39 1.32
CA TYR A 6 -41.17 69.56 -0.15
C TYR A 6 -39.81 69.46 -0.90
N LEU A 7 -39.85 68.60 -1.96
CA LEU A 7 -39.31 68.76 -3.34
C LEU A 7 -37.77 68.74 -3.56
N LEU A 8 -37.19 68.27 -4.67
CA LEU A 8 -37.59 67.64 -5.94
C LEU A 8 -36.29 67.25 -6.72
N ALA A 9 -36.39 66.26 -7.62
CA ALA A 9 -35.64 66.10 -8.90
C ALA A 9 -34.09 65.93 -8.83
N SER A 10 -33.39 65.21 -9.71
CA SER A 10 -33.56 64.95 -11.15
C SER A 10 -32.62 63.83 -11.63
N PHE A 11 -33.03 63.20 -12.73
CA PHE A 11 -32.28 62.33 -13.66
C PHE A 11 -30.84 62.77 -13.97
N GLY A 12 -29.96 61.79 -14.22
CA GLY A 12 -28.65 62.01 -14.83
C GLY A 12 -27.94 60.70 -15.18
N LEU A 13 -28.17 60.21 -16.40
CA LEU A 13 -27.42 59.14 -17.04
C LEU A 13 -26.00 59.63 -17.36
N LEU A 14 -24.96 58.99 -16.83
CA LEU A 14 -23.58 59.19 -17.28
C LEU A 14 -22.89 57.83 -17.38
N ALA A 15 -22.75 57.37 -18.62
CA ALA A 15 -21.75 56.39 -19.00
C ALA A 15 -20.37 57.06 -18.85
N MET A 16 -19.48 56.42 -18.09
CA MET A 16 -18.05 56.70 -18.12
C MET A 16 -17.35 55.38 -18.41
N THR A 17 -17.04 55.20 -19.68
CA THR A 17 -15.96 54.31 -20.13
C THR A 17 -14.65 54.90 -19.60
N ALA A 18 -13.97 54.18 -18.72
CA ALA A 18 -12.58 54.47 -18.38
C ALA A 18 -11.77 53.22 -18.75
N CYS A 19 -11.24 53.21 -19.97
CA CYS A 19 -10.00 52.51 -20.25
C CYS A 19 -8.90 53.30 -19.54
N SER A 20 -8.33 52.74 -18.48
CA SER A 20 -6.93 52.98 -18.17
C SER A 20 -6.16 51.77 -18.69
N GLU A 21 -5.56 51.92 -19.87
CA GLU A 21 -4.35 51.20 -20.19
C GLU A 21 -3.30 51.64 -19.17
N ASP A 22 -2.96 50.75 -18.25
CA ASP A 22 -1.69 50.81 -17.54
C ASP A 22 -0.85 49.63 -18.04
N GLU A 23 0.03 49.92 -18.99
CA GLU A 23 1.22 49.11 -19.24
C GLU A 23 2.11 49.20 -17.99
N VAL A 24 1.89 48.28 -17.06
CA VAL A 24 2.90 47.90 -16.08
C VAL A 24 3.44 46.55 -16.52
N MET A 25 4.66 46.60 -17.06
CA MET A 25 5.53 45.44 -17.25
C MET A 25 5.72 44.74 -15.91
N ASP A 26 4.90 43.72 -15.63
CA ASP A 26 5.14 42.78 -14.56
C ASP A 26 5.44 41.42 -15.18
N ASN A 27 6.60 40.87 -14.86
CA ASN A 27 7.05 39.54 -15.27
C ASN A 27 6.20 38.48 -14.53
N ARG A 28 4.91 38.39 -14.86
CA ARG A 28 4.06 37.27 -14.45
C ARG A 28 4.43 36.06 -15.31
N PRO A 29 4.54 34.85 -14.72
CA PRO A 29 4.53 33.63 -15.51
C PRO A 29 3.24 33.64 -16.35
N ASP A 30 3.33 33.25 -17.63
CA ASP A 30 2.25 33.25 -18.61
C ASP A 30 0.86 33.08 -17.97
N GLU A 31 0.04 34.14 -17.97
CA GLU A 31 -1.33 34.00 -17.49
C GLU A 31 -2.07 33.00 -18.39
N PRO A 32 -2.92 32.12 -17.83
CA PRO A 32 -3.65 31.14 -18.61
C PRO A 32 -4.51 31.84 -19.69
N THR A 33 -4.11 31.70 -20.95
CA THR A 33 -4.89 32.22 -22.07
C THR A 33 -6.12 31.33 -22.27
N GLY A 34 -7.29 31.85 -21.94
CA GLY A 34 -8.55 31.14 -22.11
C GLY A 34 -9.73 32.09 -22.27
N ASP A 35 -10.86 31.62 -22.75
CA ASP A 35 -12.09 32.40 -22.98
C ASP A 35 -13.28 31.88 -22.15
N ALA A 36 -13.05 30.86 -21.32
CA ALA A 36 -14.04 30.27 -20.42
C ALA A 36 -13.45 30.03 -19.02
N TYR A 37 -14.31 29.68 -18.06
CA TYR A 37 -13.93 29.42 -16.67
C TYR A 37 -14.43 28.06 -16.20
N LEU A 38 -13.59 27.40 -15.39
CA LEU A 38 -13.88 26.12 -14.74
C LEU A 38 -13.82 26.29 -13.22
N SER A 39 -14.66 25.58 -12.49
CA SER A 39 -14.54 25.39 -11.04
C SER A 39 -14.43 23.90 -10.74
N LEU A 40 -13.48 23.51 -9.91
CA LEU A 40 -13.16 22.12 -9.64
C LEU A 40 -13.54 21.74 -8.21
N SER A 41 -14.17 20.58 -8.07
CA SER A 41 -14.45 19.88 -6.82
C SER A 41 -13.68 18.57 -6.79
N ILE A 42 -12.95 18.30 -5.72
CA ILE A 42 -12.23 17.03 -5.53
C ILE A 42 -12.96 16.25 -4.46
N GLU A 43 -13.43 15.07 -4.85
CA GLU A 43 -14.10 14.14 -3.97
C GLU A 43 -13.10 13.13 -3.42
N MET A 44 -12.85 13.22 -2.11
CA MET A 44 -11.92 12.33 -1.42
C MET A 44 -12.49 10.91 -1.25
N PRO A 45 -11.64 9.89 -1.05
CA PRO A 45 -12.09 8.51 -0.88
C PRO A 45 -13.23 8.36 0.14
N ASN A 46 -14.35 7.82 -0.32
CA ASN A 46 -15.48 7.48 0.51
C ASN A 46 -16.12 6.19 -0.02
N LEU A 47 -17.05 5.61 0.75
CA LEU A 47 -18.00 4.69 0.17
C LEU A 47 -18.83 5.51 -0.81
N GLY A 48 -18.62 5.35 -2.10
CA GLY A 48 -19.70 5.44 -3.07
C GLY A 48 -20.21 4.02 -3.32
N THR A 49 -21.28 3.88 -4.10
CA THR A 49 -21.94 2.60 -4.45
C THR A 49 -21.05 1.44 -4.96
N GLN A 50 -19.73 1.60 -5.13
CA GLN A 50 -18.83 0.62 -5.76
C GLN A 50 -17.37 0.64 -5.27
N THR A 51 -17.10 0.68 -3.96
CA THR A 51 -15.78 0.16 -3.50
C THR A 51 -15.78 -1.36 -3.69
N ARG A 52 -14.64 -1.99 -3.99
CA ARG A 52 -14.53 -3.44 -4.19
C ARG A 52 -13.61 -4.06 -3.15
N SER A 53 -13.94 -3.84 -1.89
CA SER A 53 -13.34 -4.61 -0.81
C SER A 53 -14.18 -5.87 -0.56
N ILE A 54 -13.61 -6.88 0.09
CA ILE A 54 -14.25 -8.21 0.15
C ILE A 54 -15.05 -8.41 1.44
N ASP A 55 -14.78 -7.59 2.46
CA ASP A 55 -15.48 -7.64 3.74
C ASP A 55 -16.48 -6.47 3.94
N GLU A 56 -17.17 -6.07 2.85
CA GLU A 56 -18.14 -4.96 2.76
C GLU A 56 -19.47 -5.18 3.50
N ASN A 57 -19.49 -5.92 4.61
CA ASN A 57 -20.65 -5.97 5.51
C ASN A 57 -20.85 -4.62 6.26
N GLY A 58 -20.77 -3.50 5.55
CA GLY A 58 -20.78 -2.12 6.05
C GLY A 58 -19.50 -1.69 6.77
N ASN A 59 -18.51 -2.58 6.90
CA ASN A 59 -17.26 -2.28 7.60
C ASN A 59 -16.33 -1.46 6.72
N LYS A 60 -15.71 -0.45 7.32
CA LYS A 60 -14.80 0.49 6.65
C LYS A 60 -13.70 0.93 7.60
N HIS A 61 -12.56 1.32 7.03
CA HIS A 61 -11.48 1.93 7.79
C HIS A 61 -11.40 3.42 7.51
N GLU A 62 -11.65 4.23 8.55
CA GLU A 62 -11.44 5.67 8.48
C GLU A 62 -9.94 5.99 8.61
N GLY A 63 -9.40 6.65 7.60
CA GLY A 63 -8.02 7.12 7.62
C GLY A 63 -7.76 8.13 8.73
N THR A 64 -6.49 8.30 9.07
CA THR A 64 -6.10 9.38 10.00
C THR A 64 -6.20 10.75 9.34
N VAL A 65 -6.20 11.83 10.13
CA VAL A 65 -6.16 13.20 9.61
C VAL A 65 -4.94 13.40 8.69
N ASP A 66 -3.81 12.81 9.08
CA ASP A 66 -2.57 12.89 8.32
C ASP A 66 -2.64 12.12 6.98
N GLU A 67 -3.47 11.07 6.91
CA GLU A 67 -3.68 10.24 5.72
C GLU A 67 -4.62 10.86 4.67
N GLN A 68 -5.25 11.98 5.00
CA GLN A 68 -6.27 12.62 4.15
C GLN A 68 -6.06 14.11 3.90
N MET A 69 -5.01 14.71 4.49
CA MET A 69 -4.70 16.11 4.28
C MET A 69 -4.25 16.37 2.83
N VAL A 70 -4.88 17.35 2.18
CA VAL A 70 -4.46 17.89 0.88
C VAL A 70 -3.52 19.07 1.12
N SER A 71 -2.21 18.80 1.04
CA SER A 71 -1.18 19.83 1.18
C SER A 71 -0.93 20.57 -0.13
N GLU A 72 -1.00 19.86 -1.25
CA GLU A 72 -0.78 20.38 -2.61
C GLU A 72 -1.71 19.66 -3.58
N LEU A 73 -2.08 20.33 -4.66
CA LEU A 73 -2.96 19.80 -5.70
C LEU A 73 -2.46 20.26 -7.07
N LEU A 74 -2.01 19.32 -7.90
CA LEU A 74 -1.74 19.58 -9.31
C LEU A 74 -3.01 19.35 -10.13
N VAL A 75 -3.44 20.36 -10.87
CA VAL A 75 -4.58 20.29 -11.80
C VAL A 75 -4.05 20.41 -13.22
N ILE A 76 -4.49 19.51 -14.09
CA ILE A 76 -4.17 19.52 -15.52
C ILE A 76 -5.48 19.42 -16.32
N ALA A 77 -5.69 20.36 -17.23
CA ALA A 77 -6.73 20.24 -18.25
C ALA A 77 -6.07 20.00 -19.60
N TYR A 78 -6.38 18.87 -20.22
CA TYR A 78 -5.92 18.49 -21.56
C TYR A 78 -6.91 18.97 -22.63
N ASP A 79 -6.47 18.89 -23.89
CA ASP A 79 -7.38 18.87 -25.04
C ASP A 79 -8.43 17.75 -24.97
N ALA A 80 -9.39 17.76 -25.89
CA ALA A 80 -10.47 16.79 -25.97
C ALA A 80 -9.97 15.33 -26.08
N GLN A 81 -8.78 15.13 -26.65
CA GLN A 81 -8.18 13.82 -26.82
C GLN A 81 -7.50 13.32 -25.53
N GLY A 82 -7.13 14.21 -24.60
CA GLY A 82 -6.39 13.87 -23.39
C GLY A 82 -4.89 13.81 -23.60
N THR A 83 -4.37 14.47 -24.64
CA THR A 83 -2.97 14.29 -25.09
C THR A 83 -2.09 15.50 -24.83
N THR A 84 -2.61 16.71 -25.04
CA THR A 84 -1.85 17.95 -24.84
C THR A 84 -2.41 18.71 -23.66
N ALA A 85 -1.57 19.01 -22.66
CA ALA A 85 -1.96 19.89 -21.56
C ALA A 85 -2.21 21.31 -22.10
N LYS A 86 -3.39 21.85 -21.80
CA LYS A 86 -3.83 23.22 -22.12
C LYS A 86 -3.81 24.13 -20.90
N TYR A 87 -3.85 23.53 -19.71
CA TYR A 87 -3.75 24.20 -18.43
C TYR A 87 -3.01 23.30 -17.45
N GLN A 88 -2.09 23.86 -16.67
CA GLN A 88 -1.38 23.16 -15.59
C GLN A 88 -1.18 24.13 -14.43
N HIS A 89 -1.58 23.75 -13.22
CA HIS A 89 -1.36 24.57 -12.04
C HIS A 89 -1.21 23.73 -10.78
N LEU A 90 -0.24 24.08 -9.95
CA LEU A 90 -0.03 23.49 -8.63
C LEU A 90 -0.59 24.42 -7.55
N TYR A 91 -1.78 24.10 -7.04
CA TYR A 91 -2.40 24.79 -5.92
C TYR A 91 -1.79 24.34 -4.60
N LYS A 92 -1.64 25.27 -3.66
CA LYS A 92 -1.33 24.94 -2.27
C LYS A 92 -2.62 24.58 -1.54
N GLY A 93 -2.53 23.79 -0.48
CA GLY A 93 -3.68 23.45 0.36
C GLY A 93 -4.41 24.69 0.92
N SER A 94 -3.69 25.80 1.13
CA SER A 94 -4.25 27.10 1.53
C SER A 94 -5.15 27.75 0.47
N ASP A 95 -5.03 27.33 -0.79
CA ASP A 95 -5.83 27.84 -1.91
C ASP A 95 -7.15 27.10 -2.05
N LEU A 96 -7.27 25.94 -1.38
CA LEU A 96 -8.43 25.07 -1.41
C LEU A 96 -9.43 25.47 -0.33
N ARG A 97 -10.71 25.22 -0.59
CA ARG A 97 -11.79 25.42 0.38
C ARG A 97 -12.48 24.08 0.63
N PRO A 98 -12.15 23.37 1.73
CA PRO A 98 -12.87 22.16 2.09
C PRO A 98 -14.29 22.52 2.51
N THR A 99 -15.28 21.79 2.01
CA THR A 99 -16.64 21.88 2.53
C THR A 99 -16.84 20.88 3.64
N ALA A 100 -17.75 21.17 4.56
CA ALA A 100 -18.18 20.19 5.54
C ALA A 100 -18.71 18.94 4.83
N PRO A 101 -18.46 17.73 5.37
CA PRO A 101 -19.02 16.54 4.79
C PRO A 101 -20.54 16.65 4.71
N ASN A 102 -21.14 16.36 3.55
CA ASN A 102 -22.59 16.45 3.38
C ASN A 102 -23.27 15.58 4.46
N ALA A 103 -24.14 16.20 5.28
CA ALA A 103 -24.75 15.55 6.45
C ALA A 103 -25.89 14.57 6.09
N HIS A 104 -26.14 14.34 4.81
CA HIS A 104 -27.41 13.78 4.32
C HIS A 104 -27.35 12.33 3.78
N THR A 105 -26.21 11.65 3.86
CA THR A 105 -26.09 10.23 3.54
C THR A 105 -25.18 9.53 4.57
N ASP A 106 -25.33 8.21 4.72
CA ASP A 106 -24.46 7.37 5.57
C ASP A 106 -22.97 7.37 5.10
N GLU A 107 -22.72 8.05 3.98
CA GLU A 107 -21.49 8.22 3.24
C GLU A 107 -21.12 9.72 3.21
N LYS A 108 -20.44 10.18 4.25
CA LYS A 108 -20.04 11.59 4.37
C LYS A 108 -18.83 11.91 3.48
N ILE A 109 -19.06 12.62 2.38
CA ILE A 109 -18.04 13.01 1.40
C ILE A 109 -17.39 14.34 1.79
N THR A 110 -16.06 14.39 1.92
CA THR A 110 -15.31 15.66 2.00
C THR A 110 -14.97 16.13 0.60
N VAL A 111 -15.38 17.36 0.25
CA VAL A 111 -15.10 17.96 -1.06
C VAL A 111 -14.15 19.14 -0.87
N TYR A 112 -13.05 19.16 -1.63
CA TYR A 112 -12.18 20.33 -1.73
C TYR A 112 -12.51 21.10 -3.00
N THR A 113 -12.82 22.39 -2.87
CA THR A 113 -13.09 23.25 -4.02
C THR A 113 -11.89 24.12 -4.36
N VAL A 114 -11.61 24.24 -5.66
CA VAL A 114 -10.64 25.18 -6.22
C VAL A 114 -11.41 26.41 -6.74
N PRO A 115 -10.96 27.63 -6.42
CA PRO A 115 -11.54 28.85 -6.99
C PRO A 115 -11.60 28.79 -8.53
N ALA A 116 -12.57 29.48 -9.12
CA ALA A 116 -12.73 29.50 -10.57
C ALA A 116 -11.44 29.96 -11.27
N PHE A 117 -11.03 29.24 -12.31
CA PHE A 117 -9.83 29.55 -13.08
C PHE A 117 -10.12 29.53 -14.57
N GLN A 118 -9.35 30.33 -15.32
CA GLN A 118 -9.53 30.56 -16.74
C GLN A 118 -8.88 29.45 -17.55
N VAL A 119 -9.62 28.93 -18.54
CA VAL A 119 -9.17 27.90 -19.47
C VAL A 119 -9.76 28.16 -20.86
N GLU A 120 -9.13 27.63 -21.91
CA GLU A 120 -9.70 27.62 -23.26
C GLU A 120 -11.05 26.88 -23.27
N SER A 121 -12.05 27.43 -23.96
CA SER A 121 -13.37 26.83 -24.11
C SER A 121 -13.35 25.53 -24.93
N GLY A 122 -14.46 24.80 -24.87
CA GLY A 122 -14.68 23.54 -25.59
C GLY A 122 -14.38 22.30 -24.77
N GLU A 123 -14.33 21.14 -25.44
CA GLU A 123 -14.11 19.85 -24.79
C GLU A 123 -12.69 19.73 -24.23
N LYS A 124 -12.60 19.37 -22.95
CA LYS A 124 -11.37 19.14 -22.20
C LYS A 124 -11.46 17.83 -21.41
N LYS A 125 -10.31 17.30 -21.04
CA LYS A 125 -10.17 16.21 -20.07
C LYS A 125 -9.39 16.68 -18.86
N VAL A 126 -9.89 16.41 -17.66
CA VAL A 126 -9.33 16.92 -16.39
C VAL A 126 -8.67 15.80 -15.61
N LEU A 127 -7.44 16.05 -15.17
CA LEU A 127 -6.67 15.23 -14.24
C LEU A 127 -6.35 16.04 -13.00
N VAL A 128 -6.37 15.38 -11.85
CA VAL A 128 -5.85 15.93 -10.61
C VAL A 128 -4.86 14.97 -9.96
N ILE A 129 -3.85 15.53 -9.30
CA ILE A 129 -2.93 14.80 -8.43
C ILE A 129 -2.90 15.52 -7.09
N VAL A 130 -3.42 14.86 -6.06
CA VAL A 130 -3.31 15.31 -4.67
C VAL A 130 -1.94 14.91 -4.14
N ASN A 131 -1.26 15.83 -3.47
CA ASN A 131 0.07 15.65 -2.88
C ASN A 131 1.06 14.98 -3.86
N PRO A 132 1.29 15.56 -5.05
CA PRO A 132 2.17 14.97 -6.04
C PRO A 132 3.60 14.79 -5.52
N LEU A 133 4.26 13.71 -5.94
CA LEU A 133 5.70 13.57 -5.77
C LEU A 133 6.43 14.51 -6.75
N GLY A 134 6.89 15.67 -6.28
CA GLY A 134 7.46 16.71 -7.14
C GLY A 134 8.65 16.28 -8.00
N SER A 135 9.37 15.21 -7.64
CA SER A 135 10.46 14.65 -8.47
C SER A 135 9.97 13.89 -9.72
N LYS A 136 8.69 13.54 -9.78
CA LYS A 136 8.09 12.71 -10.86
C LYS A 136 6.84 13.35 -11.48
N PHE A 137 6.11 14.14 -10.70
CA PHE A 137 4.79 14.67 -11.04
C PHE A 137 4.72 16.17 -10.73
N ASP A 138 5.50 16.97 -11.43
CA ASP A 138 5.39 18.43 -11.41
C ASP A 138 4.56 18.94 -12.60
N VAL A 139 4.41 20.26 -12.69
CA VAL A 139 3.69 20.95 -13.78
C VAL A 139 4.30 20.72 -15.17
N ASN A 140 5.50 20.17 -15.29
CA ASN A 140 6.18 19.92 -16.56
C ASN A 140 6.19 18.44 -16.95
N THR A 141 6.14 17.55 -15.97
CA THR A 141 6.35 16.10 -16.15
C THR A 141 5.07 15.29 -16.06
N ALA A 142 4.10 15.72 -15.25
CA ALA A 142 2.89 14.96 -14.98
C ALA A 142 2.04 14.73 -16.23
N SER A 143 2.01 15.67 -17.19
CA SER A 143 1.16 15.54 -18.38
C SER A 143 1.50 14.33 -19.26
N ALA A 144 2.77 13.92 -19.29
CA ALA A 144 3.23 12.74 -20.03
C ALA A 144 3.27 11.46 -19.17
N ALA A 145 3.50 11.59 -17.87
CA ALA A 145 3.79 10.44 -17.00
C ALA A 145 2.54 9.62 -16.61
N MET A 146 1.35 10.21 -16.64
CA MET A 146 0.19 9.67 -15.93
C MET A 146 -0.48 8.46 -16.60
N GLY A 147 -0.22 8.27 -17.89
CA GLY A 147 -0.63 7.07 -18.64
C GLY A 147 0.38 5.94 -18.64
N GLU A 148 1.61 6.20 -18.19
CA GLU A 148 2.78 5.32 -18.34
C GLU A 148 3.12 4.60 -17.03
N VAL A 149 3.91 3.53 -17.15
CA VAL A 149 4.49 2.86 -15.98
C VAL A 149 5.46 3.81 -15.29
N THR A 150 5.25 4.03 -13.99
CA THR A 150 6.17 4.79 -13.15
C THR A 150 6.91 3.86 -12.19
N THR A 151 8.21 4.08 -12.04
CA THR A 151 9.05 3.42 -11.03
C THR A 151 9.41 4.40 -9.92
N LEU A 152 9.25 3.99 -8.67
CA LEU A 152 9.59 4.71 -7.45
C LEU A 152 10.60 3.93 -6.61
N THR A 153 11.52 4.63 -5.96
CA THR A 153 12.34 4.01 -4.90
C THR A 153 11.51 3.78 -3.64
N GLN A 154 12.01 2.94 -2.73
CA GLN A 154 11.41 2.76 -1.40
C GLN A 154 11.26 4.08 -0.62
N GLU A 155 12.23 4.99 -0.77
CA GLU A 155 12.19 6.32 -0.15
C GLU A 155 11.09 7.19 -0.76
N GLU A 156 10.92 7.16 -2.09
CA GLU A 156 9.85 7.86 -2.79
C GLU A 156 8.48 7.32 -2.40
N ILE A 157 8.32 5.99 -2.29
CA ILE A 157 7.08 5.36 -1.80
C ILE A 157 6.77 5.83 -0.38
N THR A 158 7.79 5.85 0.50
CA THR A 158 7.64 6.37 1.86
C THR A 158 7.22 7.84 1.87
N ALA A 159 7.78 8.66 0.96
CA ALA A 159 7.45 10.07 0.85
C ALA A 159 5.99 10.30 0.45
N ILE A 160 5.48 9.57 -0.55
CA ILE A 160 4.08 9.66 -1.01
C ILE A 160 3.07 9.00 -0.09
N SER A 161 3.52 8.36 0.99
CA SER A 161 2.68 7.77 2.04
C SER A 161 3.07 8.29 3.43
N SER A 162 3.71 9.46 3.48
CA SER A 162 4.08 10.12 4.73
C SER A 162 2.98 11.08 5.19
N LYS A 163 3.09 11.50 6.45
CA LYS A 163 2.17 12.45 7.08
C LYS A 163 1.84 13.63 6.16
N ASN A 164 0.56 13.85 5.90
CA ASN A 164 0.01 14.94 5.08
C ASN A 164 0.39 14.92 3.60
N LYS A 165 1.02 13.84 3.12
CA LYS A 165 1.61 13.75 1.78
C LYS A 165 1.14 12.52 1.01
N PHE A 166 0.00 11.93 1.41
CA PHE A 166 -0.59 10.80 0.70
C PHE A 166 -0.97 11.20 -0.72
N MET A 167 -0.25 10.65 -1.69
CA MET A 167 -0.51 10.93 -3.10
C MET A 167 -1.82 10.25 -3.52
N MET A 168 -2.69 11.01 -4.18
CA MET A 168 -3.94 10.50 -4.74
C MET A 168 -4.10 10.96 -6.18
N THR A 169 -4.77 10.15 -6.98
CA THR A 169 -5.03 10.41 -8.40
C THR A 169 -6.48 10.11 -8.72
N ASN A 170 -6.95 10.54 -9.90
CA ASN A 170 -8.29 10.22 -10.37
C ASN A 170 -8.65 8.74 -10.17
N VAL A 171 -9.86 8.49 -9.69
CA VAL A 171 -10.46 7.15 -9.68
C VAL A 171 -10.69 6.69 -11.11
N ASN A 172 -10.25 5.47 -11.42
CA ASN A 172 -10.62 4.79 -12.66
C ASN A 172 -11.20 3.40 -12.34
N ARG A 173 -12.45 3.18 -12.73
CA ARG A 173 -13.18 1.90 -12.54
C ARG A 173 -13.52 1.22 -13.86
N THR A 174 -13.09 1.79 -14.98
CA THR A 174 -13.52 1.38 -16.31
C THR A 174 -12.35 0.83 -17.10
N GLU A 175 -12.53 -0.36 -17.68
CA GLU A 175 -11.56 -0.93 -18.60
C GLU A 175 -11.36 -0.04 -19.83
N ASN A 176 -10.14 0.02 -20.35
CA ASN A 176 -9.75 0.84 -21.51
C ASN A 176 -10.02 2.36 -21.37
N SER A 177 -10.20 2.84 -20.13
CA SER A 177 -10.32 4.26 -19.83
C SER A 177 -8.96 4.89 -19.52
N ASP A 178 -8.81 6.17 -19.86
CA ASP A 178 -7.67 7.00 -19.45
C ASP A 178 -7.80 7.53 -18.01
N GLY A 179 -8.95 7.33 -17.37
CA GLY A 179 -9.26 7.81 -16.02
C GLY A 179 -9.41 9.32 -15.91
N LEU A 180 -9.47 10.04 -17.04
CA LEU A 180 -9.63 11.49 -17.07
C LEU A 180 -11.12 11.87 -17.05
N VAL A 181 -11.46 12.99 -16.44
CA VAL A 181 -12.85 13.49 -16.40
C VAL A 181 -13.10 14.38 -17.61
N SER A 182 -14.00 13.96 -18.51
CA SER A 182 -14.38 14.75 -19.68
C SER A 182 -15.37 15.84 -19.31
N VAL A 183 -15.14 17.06 -19.82
CA VAL A 183 -15.99 18.24 -19.59
C VAL A 183 -16.02 19.10 -20.85
N ASN A 184 -17.19 19.66 -21.18
CA ASN A 184 -17.29 20.73 -22.16
C ASN A 184 -17.30 22.10 -21.45
N VAL A 185 -16.21 22.86 -21.58
CA VAL A 185 -16.04 24.13 -20.87
C VAL A 185 -16.69 25.27 -21.64
N THR A 186 -17.72 25.85 -21.05
CA THR A 186 -18.48 26.98 -21.60
C THR A 186 -18.81 28.05 -20.55
N GLY A 187 -18.28 27.90 -19.34
CA GLY A 187 -18.60 28.72 -18.19
C GLY A 187 -18.01 30.13 -18.26
N THR A 188 -18.62 31.05 -17.54
CA THR A 188 -18.14 32.43 -17.39
C THR A 188 -17.49 32.61 -16.02
N GLN A 189 -16.81 33.74 -15.80
CA GLN A 189 -16.16 34.02 -14.52
C GLN A 189 -17.12 33.96 -13.32
N THR A 190 -18.38 34.40 -13.50
CA THR A 190 -19.41 34.40 -12.45
C THR A 190 -20.27 33.13 -12.43
N HIS A 191 -20.17 32.30 -13.48
CA HIS A 191 -20.86 31.02 -13.59
C HIS A 191 -19.95 30.00 -14.29
N PRO A 192 -18.88 29.56 -13.61
CA PRO A 192 -17.90 28.64 -14.20
C PRO A 192 -18.53 27.27 -14.46
N THR A 193 -17.97 26.53 -15.41
CA THR A 193 -18.35 25.14 -15.64
C THR A 193 -17.89 24.29 -14.44
N PRO A 194 -18.79 23.64 -13.69
CA PRO A 194 -18.41 22.80 -12.56
C PRO A 194 -17.88 21.44 -13.05
N VAL A 195 -16.80 20.97 -12.43
CA VAL A 195 -16.26 19.62 -12.62
C VAL A 195 -16.01 18.99 -11.26
N THR A 196 -16.42 17.73 -11.10
CA THR A 196 -16.08 16.92 -9.93
C THR A 196 -15.12 15.82 -10.36
N VAL A 197 -14.04 15.62 -9.60
CA VAL A 197 -13.07 14.55 -9.80
C VAL A 197 -12.95 13.74 -8.51
N GLU A 198 -13.34 12.47 -8.56
CA GLU A 198 -13.07 11.50 -7.48
C GLU A 198 -11.59 11.12 -7.49
N VAL A 199 -10.97 11.03 -6.31
CA VAL A 199 -9.57 10.61 -6.17
C VAL A 199 -9.41 9.42 -5.22
N GLU A 200 -8.38 8.61 -5.45
CA GLU A 200 -7.99 7.50 -4.58
C GLU A 200 -6.48 7.49 -4.32
N ARG A 201 -6.08 7.03 -3.13
CA ARG A 201 -4.67 6.87 -2.78
C ARG A 201 -4.01 5.88 -3.72
N VAL A 202 -2.76 6.15 -4.10
CA VAL A 202 -1.97 5.25 -4.97
C VAL A 202 -1.31 4.10 -4.21
N VAL A 203 -1.35 4.15 -2.87
CA VAL A 203 -0.83 3.12 -1.96
C VAL A 203 -1.96 2.37 -1.25
N ALA A 204 -1.67 1.16 -0.79
CA ALA A 204 -2.48 0.43 0.18
C ALA A 204 -1.91 0.59 1.59
N LYS A 205 -2.75 0.32 2.60
CA LYS A 205 -2.34 0.28 4.01
C LYS A 205 -2.44 -1.15 4.53
N ILE A 206 -1.40 -1.64 5.17
CA ILE A 206 -1.36 -2.97 5.80
C ILE A 206 -1.04 -2.77 7.28
N GLU A 207 -1.86 -3.28 8.18
CA GLU A 207 -1.65 -3.10 9.62
C GLU A 207 -1.91 -4.38 10.41
N ASP A 208 -0.93 -4.76 11.24
CA ASP A 208 -1.09 -5.83 12.21
C ASP A 208 -1.88 -5.32 13.43
N GLN A 209 -3.11 -5.80 13.58
CA GLN A 209 -4.03 -5.46 14.66
C GLN A 209 -4.07 -6.53 15.77
N SER A 210 -3.12 -7.45 15.81
CA SER A 210 -3.07 -8.52 16.83
C SER A 210 -3.03 -7.93 18.23
N THR A 211 -3.84 -8.49 19.14
CA THR A 211 -3.93 -8.04 20.54
C THR A 211 -2.91 -8.71 21.45
N THR A 212 -2.37 -9.84 21.01
CA THR A 212 -1.28 -10.59 21.64
C THR A 212 -0.29 -11.02 20.57
N TYR A 213 0.96 -11.22 21.01
CA TYR A 213 2.04 -11.80 20.22
C TYR A 213 2.58 -13.08 20.87
N ASN A 214 1.91 -13.59 21.90
CA ASN A 214 2.22 -14.84 22.58
C ASN A 214 1.13 -15.86 22.29
N PHE A 215 1.51 -17.02 21.77
CA PHE A 215 0.61 -18.08 21.34
C PHE A 215 1.09 -19.43 21.88
N THR A 216 0.15 -20.31 22.19
CA THR A 216 0.42 -21.75 22.31
C THR A 216 0.43 -22.38 20.93
N VAL A 217 1.17 -23.48 20.77
CA VAL A 217 1.30 -24.18 19.48
C VAL A 217 0.28 -25.33 19.41
N GLU A 218 -0.55 -25.35 18.38
CA GLU A 218 -1.60 -26.37 18.22
C GLU A 218 -0.99 -27.78 18.13
N GLY A 219 -1.55 -28.76 18.85
CA GLY A 219 -1.01 -30.13 18.83
C GLY A 219 0.31 -30.34 19.60
N HIS A 220 0.98 -29.27 20.03
CA HIS A 220 2.25 -29.29 20.76
C HIS A 220 2.06 -28.78 22.20
N ALA A 221 1.55 -29.66 23.08
CA ALA A 221 1.14 -29.28 24.44
C ALA A 221 2.27 -28.68 25.28
N GLY A 222 2.09 -27.41 25.67
CA GLY A 222 3.00 -26.65 26.53
C GLY A 222 4.08 -25.87 25.76
N ASP A 223 4.19 -26.04 24.45
CA ASP A 223 5.07 -25.23 23.62
C ASP A 223 4.46 -23.85 23.38
N GLN A 224 5.32 -22.84 23.27
CA GLN A 224 4.93 -21.44 23.13
C GLN A 224 5.70 -20.76 22.00
N VAL A 225 5.07 -19.78 21.36
CA VAL A 225 5.70 -18.91 20.35
C VAL A 225 5.44 -17.45 20.72
N HIS A 226 6.52 -16.66 20.74
CA HIS A 226 6.48 -15.21 20.98
C HIS A 226 6.96 -14.47 19.73
N PHE A 227 6.07 -13.75 19.04
CA PHE A 227 6.39 -12.93 17.88
C PHE A 227 7.05 -11.60 18.29
N THR A 228 8.22 -11.31 17.72
CA THR A 228 9.05 -10.15 18.11
C THR A 228 9.13 -9.09 17.03
N ASP A 229 9.11 -9.48 15.75
CA ASP A 229 9.25 -8.58 14.61
C ASP A 229 8.33 -9.01 13.47
N VAL A 230 7.97 -8.03 12.64
CA VAL A 230 7.33 -8.26 11.35
C VAL A 230 7.97 -7.38 10.30
N ALA A 231 8.17 -7.90 9.10
CA ALA A 231 8.64 -7.15 7.94
C ALA A 231 7.59 -7.18 6.83
N LEU A 232 7.51 -6.09 6.06
CA LEU A 232 6.87 -6.16 4.74
C LEU A 232 7.73 -7.05 3.84
N ILE A 233 7.11 -7.88 3.01
CA ILE A 233 7.81 -8.62 1.96
C ILE A 233 7.24 -8.29 0.58
N ASN A 234 8.13 -8.16 -0.41
CA ASN A 234 7.82 -7.88 -1.81
C ASN A 234 6.95 -6.64 -2.04
N GLY A 235 7.33 -5.49 -1.47
CA GLY A 235 6.65 -4.23 -1.80
C GLY A 235 6.96 -3.80 -3.23
N ASN A 236 5.95 -3.51 -4.05
CA ASN A 236 6.15 -3.16 -5.46
C ASN A 236 6.80 -1.76 -5.61
N THR A 237 7.67 -1.59 -6.60
CA THR A 237 8.29 -0.30 -6.97
C THR A 237 7.70 0.32 -8.21
N LYS A 238 6.87 -0.42 -8.95
CA LYS A 238 6.25 0.02 -10.20
C LYS A 238 4.74 0.12 -10.04
N PHE A 239 4.15 1.15 -10.63
CA PHE A 239 2.71 1.33 -10.68
C PHE A 239 2.30 2.16 -11.89
N TYR A 240 1.02 2.09 -12.26
CA TYR A 240 0.41 3.09 -13.15
C TYR A 240 -0.15 4.23 -12.28
N PRO A 241 0.18 5.51 -12.52
CA PRO A 241 -0.38 6.60 -11.72
C PRO A 241 -1.90 6.58 -11.71
N ILE A 242 -2.54 6.42 -12.87
CA ILE A 242 -3.96 6.10 -12.98
C ILE A 242 -4.16 4.59 -12.98
N LYS A 243 -5.00 4.09 -12.07
CA LYS A 243 -5.35 2.66 -11.93
C LYS A 243 -5.82 2.08 -13.26
N LYS A 244 -5.33 0.90 -13.61
CA LYS A 244 -5.79 0.13 -14.78
C LYS A 244 -6.73 -0.97 -14.34
N VAL A 245 -7.84 -1.14 -15.07
CA VAL A 245 -8.85 -2.18 -14.82
C VAL A 245 -8.92 -3.07 -16.04
N ARG A 246 -9.03 -4.38 -15.83
CA ARG A 246 -9.26 -5.38 -16.88
C ARG A 246 -10.40 -6.29 -16.49
N ALA A 247 -11.33 -6.51 -17.42
CA ALA A 247 -12.47 -7.36 -17.18
C ALA A 247 -12.04 -8.78 -16.79
N ASN A 248 -12.66 -9.33 -15.75
CA ASN A 248 -12.47 -10.72 -15.38
C ASN A 248 -13.61 -11.57 -15.93
N VAL A 249 -13.40 -12.17 -17.10
CA VAL A 249 -14.43 -12.95 -17.79
C VAL A 249 -14.90 -14.16 -16.95
N ALA A 250 -14.00 -14.73 -16.14
CA ALA A 250 -14.30 -15.88 -15.30
C ALA A 250 -15.04 -15.50 -14.00
N ALA A 251 -14.88 -14.26 -13.53
CA ALA A 251 -15.58 -13.71 -12.38
C ALA A 251 -16.01 -12.26 -12.66
N PRO A 252 -17.11 -12.02 -13.41
CA PRO A 252 -17.50 -10.69 -13.89
C PRO A 252 -17.86 -9.67 -12.80
N THR A 253 -18.05 -10.13 -11.56
CA THR A 253 -18.25 -9.27 -10.40
C THR A 253 -16.93 -8.83 -9.76
N ASN A 254 -15.79 -9.28 -10.28
CA ASN A 254 -14.45 -9.07 -9.74
C ASN A 254 -13.42 -8.84 -10.85
N ASP A 255 -13.50 -7.69 -11.53
CA ASP A 255 -12.48 -7.27 -12.50
C ASP A 255 -11.11 -7.14 -11.85
N TYR A 256 -10.09 -7.40 -12.66
CA TYR A 256 -8.72 -7.25 -12.22
C TYR A 256 -8.34 -5.77 -12.14
N ILE A 257 -7.57 -5.44 -11.11
CA ILE A 257 -6.70 -4.28 -11.10
C ILE A 257 -5.35 -4.69 -11.68
N VAL A 258 -4.83 -3.94 -12.64
CA VAL A 258 -3.63 -4.30 -13.38
C VAL A 258 -2.48 -3.39 -12.96
N ASP A 259 -1.44 -3.99 -12.40
CA ASP A 259 -0.16 -3.33 -12.16
C ASP A 259 0.85 -3.65 -13.30
N PRO A 260 2.07 -3.07 -13.27
CA PRO A 260 3.09 -3.33 -14.29
C PRO A 260 3.71 -4.74 -14.28
N ASN A 261 3.56 -5.50 -13.19
CA ASN A 261 4.11 -6.84 -12.98
C ASN A 261 3.04 -7.93 -13.03
N PHE A 262 1.87 -7.60 -13.57
CA PHE A 262 0.64 -8.37 -13.41
C PHE A 262 0.62 -9.72 -14.15
N GLU A 263 1.43 -9.86 -15.20
CA GLU A 263 1.60 -11.08 -15.98
C GLU A 263 3.08 -11.29 -16.34
N SER A 264 3.45 -12.51 -16.74
CA SER A 264 4.78 -12.85 -17.27
C SER A 264 5.92 -12.59 -16.28
N GLN A 265 5.68 -12.93 -15.01
CA GLN A 265 6.68 -12.73 -13.97
C GLN A 265 7.86 -13.69 -14.17
N SER A 266 9.07 -13.17 -13.94
CA SER A 266 10.32 -13.91 -14.08
C SER A 266 11.31 -13.49 -13.00
N ASP A 267 12.44 -14.17 -12.86
CA ASP A 267 13.47 -13.79 -11.87
C ASP A 267 13.94 -12.33 -12.06
N ALA A 268 13.85 -11.79 -13.28
CA ALA A 268 14.13 -10.38 -13.54
C ALA A 268 13.09 -9.44 -12.88
N THR A 269 11.81 -9.84 -12.87
CA THR A 269 10.73 -9.09 -12.23
C THR A 269 10.92 -8.98 -10.72
N ALA A 270 11.63 -9.92 -10.10
CA ALA A 270 11.97 -9.82 -8.67
C ALA A 270 12.76 -8.52 -8.36
N ALA A 271 13.46 -7.94 -9.33
CA ALA A 271 14.14 -6.65 -9.19
C ALA A 271 13.17 -5.49 -8.88
N ASP A 272 11.91 -5.59 -9.28
CA ASP A 272 10.89 -4.55 -9.16
C ASP A 272 10.25 -4.48 -7.76
N PHE A 273 10.71 -5.26 -6.80
CA PHE A 273 10.23 -5.23 -5.42
C PHE A 273 11.31 -4.76 -4.43
N TYR A 274 10.91 -4.12 -3.33
CA TYR A 274 11.78 -3.86 -2.17
C TYR A 274 11.41 -4.78 -1.01
N SER A 275 12.30 -4.88 -0.01
CA SER A 275 12.12 -5.79 1.13
C SER A 275 11.89 -7.25 0.70
N LYS A 276 12.80 -7.79 -0.11
CA LYS A 276 12.64 -9.11 -0.77
C LYS A 276 13.70 -10.16 -0.43
N ALA A 277 14.89 -9.73 0.03
CA ALA A 277 16.03 -10.62 0.25
C ALA A 277 16.33 -10.77 1.76
N PHE A 278 15.98 -11.93 2.31
CA PHE A 278 15.99 -12.18 3.76
C PHE A 278 17.16 -13.05 4.22
N ASP A 279 18.05 -13.47 3.33
CA ASP A 279 19.19 -14.36 3.69
C ASP A 279 20.13 -13.72 4.73
N ALA A 280 20.23 -12.39 4.74
CA ALA A 280 20.97 -11.62 5.75
C ALA A 280 20.15 -11.30 7.02
N GLY A 281 18.90 -11.77 7.09
CA GLY A 281 17.96 -11.57 8.18
C GLY A 281 17.31 -10.18 8.24
N PHE A 282 16.51 -9.98 9.29
CA PHE A 282 15.63 -8.81 9.47
C PHE A 282 16.36 -7.50 9.78
N GLY A 283 17.66 -7.57 10.12
CA GLY A 283 18.50 -6.40 10.43
C GLY A 283 19.13 -5.72 9.22
N ASN A 284 18.91 -6.25 8.01
CA ASN A 284 19.38 -5.62 6.79
C ASN A 284 18.63 -4.30 6.52
N ALA A 285 19.35 -3.25 6.11
CA ALA A 285 18.79 -1.93 5.83
C ALA A 285 17.75 -1.93 4.69
N ASP A 286 17.81 -2.91 3.79
CA ASP A 286 16.86 -3.07 2.69
C ASP A 286 15.56 -3.77 3.12
N ILE A 287 15.47 -4.24 4.37
CA ILE A 287 14.29 -4.88 4.93
C ILE A 287 13.50 -3.88 5.76
N ILE A 288 12.22 -3.70 5.41
CA ILE A 288 11.32 -2.82 6.14
C ILE A 288 10.64 -3.62 7.24
N SER A 289 11.25 -3.61 8.42
CA SER A 289 10.79 -4.33 9.60
C SER A 289 10.32 -3.39 10.72
N LYS A 290 9.45 -3.93 11.59
CA LYS A 290 8.91 -3.28 12.78
C LYS A 290 8.89 -4.27 13.92
N GLN A 291 9.26 -3.79 15.10
CA GLN A 291 9.14 -4.55 16.35
C GLN A 291 7.67 -4.66 16.76
N LEU A 292 7.26 -5.86 17.16
CA LEU A 292 5.92 -6.17 17.65
C LEU A 292 5.85 -6.00 19.17
N GLY A 293 4.65 -5.72 19.69
CA GLY A 293 4.42 -5.62 21.13
C GLY A 293 5.03 -4.39 21.83
N ASN A 294 5.69 -3.49 21.10
CA ASN A 294 6.18 -2.23 21.65
C ASN A 294 5.02 -1.23 21.87
N GLN A 295 5.22 -0.26 22.76
CA GLN A 295 4.24 0.80 23.08
C GLN A 295 4.16 1.90 21.99
N GLN A 296 4.84 1.74 20.83
CA GLN A 296 4.93 2.75 19.77
C GLN A 296 3.82 2.66 18.71
N GLY A 297 2.87 1.74 18.89
CA GLY A 297 1.72 1.58 18.02
C GLY A 297 1.71 0.23 17.31
N LYS A 298 0.68 0.01 16.47
CA LYS A 298 0.55 -1.19 15.64
C LYS A 298 1.56 -1.16 14.50
N ALA A 299 2.03 -2.33 14.06
CA ALA A 299 2.92 -2.41 12.92
C ALA A 299 2.13 -2.10 11.64
N CYS A 300 2.36 -0.91 11.08
CA CYS A 300 1.68 -0.41 9.90
C CYS A 300 2.67 -0.17 8.76
N PHE A 301 2.33 -0.65 7.55
CA PHE A 301 3.08 -0.50 6.32
C PHE A 301 2.22 0.16 5.24
N TYR A 302 2.86 0.93 4.38
CA TYR A 302 2.27 1.43 3.14
C TYR A 302 3.09 0.92 1.97
N THR A 303 2.42 0.51 0.90
CA THR A 303 3.07 -0.01 -0.29
C THR A 303 2.21 0.26 -1.52
N LEU A 304 2.84 0.30 -2.70
CA LEU A 304 2.11 0.39 -3.96
C LEU A 304 1.27 -0.87 -4.16
N GLU A 305 0.28 -0.80 -5.05
CA GLU A 305 -0.45 -2.00 -5.44
C GLU A 305 0.47 -3.07 -6.04
N ASN A 306 0.17 -4.32 -5.74
CA ASN A 306 0.85 -5.50 -6.25
C ASN A 306 -0.23 -6.53 -6.58
N THR A 307 -0.53 -6.70 -7.86
CA THR A 307 -1.63 -7.53 -8.33
C THR A 307 -1.14 -8.44 -9.44
N MET A 308 -1.77 -9.62 -9.59
CA MET A 308 -1.35 -10.59 -10.60
C MET A 308 -2.52 -11.45 -11.07
N ILE A 309 -2.34 -12.11 -12.22
CA ILE A 309 -3.24 -13.20 -12.65
C ILE A 309 -3.01 -14.47 -11.82
N GLU A 310 -3.99 -15.38 -11.85
CA GLU A 310 -3.99 -16.63 -11.07
C GLU A 310 -2.67 -17.41 -11.16
N GLY A 311 -2.14 -17.58 -12.37
CA GLY A 311 -0.90 -18.34 -12.62
C GLY A 311 0.40 -17.65 -12.20
N GLU A 312 0.34 -16.40 -11.77
CA GLU A 312 1.50 -15.60 -11.35
C GLU A 312 1.53 -15.36 -9.83
N GLN A 313 0.58 -15.94 -9.08
CA GLN A 313 0.53 -15.87 -7.62
C GLN A 313 1.58 -16.81 -6.98
N LYS A 314 2.79 -16.27 -6.81
CA LYS A 314 3.98 -16.99 -6.35
C LYS A 314 4.74 -16.19 -5.29
N ASN A 315 5.33 -16.92 -4.36
CA ASN A 315 5.89 -16.39 -3.13
C ASN A 315 6.93 -15.27 -3.33
N GLY A 316 7.73 -15.36 -4.39
CA GLY A 316 8.80 -14.40 -4.72
C GLY A 316 8.34 -13.06 -5.28
N TYR A 317 7.04 -12.91 -5.58
CA TYR A 317 6.48 -11.70 -6.19
C TYR A 317 5.34 -11.09 -5.39
N THR A 318 4.63 -11.91 -4.61
CA THR A 318 3.45 -11.51 -3.88
C THR A 318 3.77 -10.74 -2.60
N THR A 319 3.09 -9.61 -2.37
CA THR A 319 3.24 -8.83 -1.14
C THR A 319 2.75 -9.62 0.07
N GLY A 320 3.52 -9.59 1.15
CA GLY A 320 3.19 -10.31 2.38
C GLY A 320 3.69 -9.60 3.63
N LEU A 321 3.50 -10.27 4.77
CA LEU A 321 4.18 -9.99 6.03
C LEU A 321 5.05 -11.18 6.42
N TYR A 322 6.32 -10.92 6.75
CA TYR A 322 7.25 -11.92 7.23
C TYR A 322 7.49 -11.72 8.73
N TYR A 323 7.04 -12.67 9.53
CA TYR A 323 7.14 -12.62 10.99
C TYR A 323 8.38 -13.33 11.50
N LYS A 324 9.01 -12.77 12.52
CA LYS A 324 10.06 -13.40 13.33
C LYS A 324 9.53 -13.64 14.73
N ALA A 325 9.83 -14.81 15.28
CA ALA A 325 9.40 -15.19 16.61
C ALA A 325 10.46 -16.00 17.36
N THR A 326 10.23 -16.22 18.64
CA THR A 326 10.97 -17.14 19.51
C THR A 326 10.06 -18.30 19.89
N TYR A 327 10.46 -19.52 19.57
CA TYR A 327 9.80 -20.76 19.99
C TYR A 327 10.40 -21.26 21.31
N THR A 328 9.55 -21.58 22.27
CA THR A 328 9.93 -22.16 23.56
C THR A 328 9.31 -23.54 23.69
N LEU A 329 10.16 -24.57 23.68
CA LEU A 329 9.75 -25.96 23.91
C LEU A 329 9.27 -26.13 25.36
N ASN A 330 8.24 -26.94 25.57
CA ASN A 330 7.67 -27.21 26.89
C ASN A 330 8.76 -27.62 27.91
N GLY A 331 8.72 -26.99 29.08
CA GLY A 331 9.69 -27.20 30.16
C GLY A 331 11.09 -26.61 29.90
N GLN A 332 11.30 -25.90 28.79
CA GLN A 332 12.51 -25.12 28.53
C GLN A 332 12.30 -23.64 28.84
N THR A 333 13.40 -22.89 28.93
CA THR A 333 13.36 -21.43 29.05
C THR A 333 13.40 -20.78 27.67
N GLU A 334 12.69 -19.67 27.49
CA GLU A 334 12.77 -18.87 26.27
C GLU A 334 14.23 -18.47 25.99
N GLY A 335 14.64 -18.56 24.72
CA GLY A 335 16.02 -18.29 24.30
C GLY A 335 16.95 -19.51 24.35
N ASN A 336 16.48 -20.67 24.80
CA ASN A 336 17.20 -21.94 24.60
C ASN A 336 17.15 -22.37 23.12
N ASN A 337 18.17 -23.10 22.68
CA ASN A 337 18.16 -23.72 21.35
C ASN A 337 17.07 -24.80 21.25
N VAL A 338 16.46 -24.91 20.07
CA VAL A 338 15.51 -25.99 19.74
C VAL A 338 16.03 -26.73 18.51
N TYR A 339 15.84 -28.05 18.46
CA TYR A 339 16.34 -28.90 17.38
C TYR A 339 15.20 -29.68 16.74
N LEU A 340 15.08 -29.62 15.42
CA LEU A 340 14.13 -30.42 14.65
C LEU A 340 14.87 -31.52 13.89
N TYR A 341 14.50 -32.77 14.16
CA TYR A 341 15.00 -33.95 13.45
C TYR A 341 13.86 -34.94 13.26
N ALA A 342 13.74 -35.48 12.04
CA ALA A 342 12.70 -36.45 11.66
C ALA A 342 11.28 -36.05 12.11
N GLY A 343 10.93 -34.76 11.97
CA GLY A 343 9.61 -34.22 12.33
C GLY A 343 9.35 -34.04 13.82
N LYS A 344 10.35 -34.22 14.69
CA LYS A 344 10.22 -34.04 16.14
C LYS A 344 11.15 -32.96 16.67
N LEU A 345 10.65 -32.19 17.64
CA LEU A 345 11.40 -31.16 18.35
C LEU A 345 12.09 -31.71 19.60
N TYR A 346 13.30 -31.21 19.86
CA TYR A 346 14.16 -31.61 20.95
C TYR A 346 14.83 -30.38 21.58
N SER A 347 15.15 -30.47 22.87
CA SER A 347 16.23 -29.66 23.46
C SER A 347 17.56 -30.37 23.20
N TRP A 348 18.69 -29.71 23.43
CA TRP A 348 20.00 -30.34 23.25
C TRP A 348 20.11 -31.67 24.03
N THR A 349 19.78 -31.65 25.32
CA THR A 349 19.83 -32.83 26.19
C THR A 349 18.99 -33.99 25.67
N THR A 350 17.79 -33.71 25.15
CA THR A 350 16.90 -34.78 24.66
C THR A 350 17.27 -35.28 23.27
N LEU A 351 17.86 -34.43 22.42
CA LEU A 351 18.42 -34.84 21.14
C LEU A 351 19.63 -35.77 21.35
N GLU A 352 20.58 -35.36 22.20
CA GLU A 352 21.79 -36.12 22.49
C GLU A 352 21.45 -37.52 23.05
N ALA A 353 20.52 -37.57 23.99
CA ALA A 353 20.05 -38.85 24.55
C ALA A 353 19.38 -39.75 23.50
N ALA A 354 18.61 -39.17 22.57
CA ALA A 354 17.88 -39.93 21.55
C ALA A 354 18.73 -40.30 20.32
N ALA A 355 19.85 -39.62 20.09
CA ALA A 355 20.62 -39.70 18.84
C ALA A 355 20.97 -41.13 18.44
N LYS A 356 21.43 -41.95 19.39
CA LYS A 356 21.80 -43.35 19.15
C LYS A 356 20.62 -44.20 18.67
N GLU A 357 19.46 -44.06 19.30
CA GLU A 357 18.24 -44.82 18.95
C GLU A 357 17.67 -44.38 17.61
N LEU A 358 17.84 -43.09 17.27
CA LEU A 358 17.43 -42.49 16.01
C LEU A 358 18.40 -42.78 14.85
N GLY A 359 19.53 -43.44 15.11
CA GLY A 359 20.60 -43.62 14.12
C GLY A 359 21.26 -42.31 13.69
N LEU A 360 21.08 -41.23 14.46
CA LEU A 360 21.62 -39.91 14.19
C LEU A 360 23.07 -39.83 14.69
N ASN A 361 23.99 -39.49 13.79
CA ASN A 361 25.39 -39.24 14.15
C ASN A 361 25.61 -37.74 14.35
N LEU A 362 25.73 -37.31 15.61
CA LEU A 362 26.02 -35.92 15.98
C LEU A 362 27.53 -35.61 15.85
N GLN A 363 28.09 -35.87 14.67
CA GLN A 363 29.50 -35.61 14.36
C GLN A 363 29.66 -35.19 12.90
N ILE A 364 30.55 -34.24 12.66
CA ILE A 364 30.95 -33.81 11.30
C ILE A 364 32.38 -34.24 10.98
N ASP A 365 32.68 -34.35 9.69
CA ASP A 365 34.05 -34.51 9.19
C ASP A 365 34.67 -33.13 8.96
N GLN A 366 35.75 -32.81 9.66
CA GLN A 366 36.57 -31.63 9.36
C GLN A 366 37.90 -32.04 8.75
N ASN A 367 38.32 -31.38 7.67
CA ASN A 367 39.65 -31.58 7.11
C ASN A 367 40.72 -31.22 8.15
N LYS A 368 41.72 -32.08 8.30
CA LYS A 368 42.87 -31.76 9.15
C LYS A 368 43.63 -30.57 8.56
N PRO A 369 44.22 -29.70 9.40
CA PRO A 369 45.02 -28.56 8.92
C PRO A 369 46.22 -28.96 8.05
N ASP A 370 46.71 -30.19 8.21
CA ASP A 370 47.83 -30.76 7.46
C ASP A 370 47.43 -31.36 6.09
N GLY A 371 46.14 -31.34 5.75
CA GLY A 371 45.60 -31.90 4.50
C GLY A 371 45.52 -33.44 4.45
N ASN A 372 45.92 -34.16 5.51
CA ASN A 372 45.99 -35.62 5.50
C ASN A 372 44.75 -36.29 6.13
N GLY A 373 43.62 -36.08 5.47
CA GLY A 373 42.33 -36.70 5.80
C GLY A 373 41.45 -35.86 6.72
N THR A 374 40.40 -36.48 7.27
CA THR A 374 39.43 -35.81 8.13
C THR A 374 39.55 -36.23 9.60
N VAL A 375 39.03 -35.40 10.49
CA VAL A 375 38.79 -35.70 11.90
C VAL A 375 37.29 -35.61 12.16
N LYS A 376 36.76 -36.53 12.97
CA LYS A 376 35.37 -36.49 13.44
C LYS A 376 35.29 -35.52 14.61
N ILE A 377 34.44 -34.51 14.50
CA ILE A 377 34.21 -33.54 15.57
C ILE A 377 32.78 -33.71 16.08
N PRO A 378 32.59 -33.95 17.39
CA PRO A 378 31.26 -34.02 17.98
C PRO A 378 30.60 -32.65 17.96
N LEU A 379 29.33 -32.63 17.59
CA LEU A 379 28.50 -31.44 17.73
C LEU A 379 28.18 -31.20 19.21
N THR A 380 28.05 -29.95 19.58
CA THR A 380 27.60 -29.51 20.91
C THR A 380 26.46 -28.51 20.76
N ASP A 381 25.85 -28.09 21.87
CA ASP A 381 24.82 -27.04 21.86
C ASP A 381 25.34 -25.70 21.27
N ASP A 382 26.66 -25.48 21.30
CA ASP A 382 27.33 -24.30 20.76
C ASP A 382 27.68 -24.43 19.26
N SER A 383 27.52 -25.62 18.65
CA SER A 383 27.76 -25.81 17.21
C SER A 383 26.80 -24.97 16.36
N THR A 384 27.29 -24.53 15.22
CA THR A 384 26.56 -23.63 14.31
C THR A 384 25.40 -24.34 13.62
N GLN A 385 24.43 -23.56 13.13
CA GLN A 385 23.31 -24.13 12.35
C GLN A 385 23.80 -24.92 11.12
N ASP A 386 24.84 -24.44 10.42
CA ASP A 386 25.38 -25.12 9.23
C ASP A 386 25.99 -26.50 9.57
N GLU A 387 26.62 -26.63 10.74
CA GLU A 387 27.15 -27.91 11.20
C GLU A 387 26.03 -28.91 11.55
N PHE A 388 24.92 -28.43 12.09
CA PHE A 388 23.73 -29.25 12.32
C PHE A 388 23.00 -29.62 11.02
N ASP A 389 22.91 -28.69 10.06
CA ASP A 389 22.33 -28.94 8.74
C ASP A 389 23.08 -30.07 8.02
N ALA A 390 24.41 -30.12 8.16
CA ALA A 390 25.26 -31.17 7.58
C ALA A 390 24.94 -32.59 8.09
N VAL A 391 24.29 -32.72 9.24
CA VAL A 391 23.82 -34.00 9.81
C VAL A 391 22.30 -34.16 9.74
N GLY A 392 21.60 -33.28 9.01
CA GLY A 392 20.15 -33.34 8.79
C GLY A 392 19.32 -32.87 9.99
N VAL A 393 19.91 -32.10 10.91
CA VAL A 393 19.21 -31.52 12.06
C VAL A 393 19.06 -30.02 11.83
N LYS A 394 17.83 -29.50 11.90
CA LYS A 394 17.61 -28.04 11.90
C LYS A 394 17.78 -27.51 13.31
N LYS A 395 18.78 -26.65 13.54
CA LYS A 395 18.96 -25.93 14.81
C LYS A 395 18.24 -24.57 14.73
N TYR A 396 17.34 -24.32 15.65
CA TYR A 396 16.72 -23.02 15.91
C TYR A 396 17.55 -22.32 16.99
N GLU A 397 18.49 -21.49 16.55
CA GLU A 397 19.37 -20.75 17.45
C GLU A 397 18.54 -19.85 18.36
N LYS A 398 18.63 -20.06 19.67
CA LYS A 398 17.80 -19.41 20.70
C LYS A 398 16.30 -19.53 20.45
N GLY A 399 15.87 -20.58 19.76
CA GLY A 399 14.47 -20.80 19.41
C GLY A 399 13.95 -19.86 18.33
N VAL A 400 14.80 -19.05 17.68
CA VAL A 400 14.36 -18.09 16.66
C VAL A 400 13.80 -18.84 15.45
N CYS A 401 12.58 -18.46 15.04
CA CYS A 401 11.87 -19.03 13.90
C CYS A 401 11.14 -17.95 13.08
N TYR A 402 10.79 -18.29 11.84
CA TYR A 402 10.27 -17.33 10.87
C TYR A 402 9.02 -17.84 10.14
N TYR A 403 8.04 -16.96 9.94
CA TYR A 403 6.74 -17.28 9.34
C TYR A 403 6.37 -16.24 8.25
N PRO A 404 6.58 -16.55 6.97
CA PRO A 404 6.05 -15.72 5.89
C PRO A 404 4.52 -15.92 5.77
N TYR A 405 3.81 -14.84 5.48
CA TYR A 405 2.38 -14.86 5.18
C TYR A 405 2.09 -13.92 4.00
N TRP A 406 1.49 -14.46 2.94
CA TRP A 406 1.16 -13.74 1.72
C TRP A 406 -0.25 -13.17 1.84
N ILE A 407 -0.42 -11.89 1.51
CA ILE A 407 -1.67 -11.19 1.78
C ILE A 407 -2.74 -11.69 0.81
N ARG A 408 -3.73 -12.37 1.38
CA ARG A 408 -4.93 -12.79 0.67
C ARG A 408 -5.88 -11.61 0.52
N HIS A 409 -6.05 -11.14 -0.71
CA HIS A 409 -7.06 -10.18 -1.07
C HIS A 409 -8.44 -10.84 -1.03
N ILE A 410 -8.66 -11.84 -1.89
CA ILE A 410 -9.93 -12.56 -2.06
C ILE A 410 -9.77 -13.98 -1.56
N ASN A 411 -10.70 -14.44 -0.72
CA ASN A 411 -10.71 -15.84 -0.30
C ASN A 411 -11.73 -16.63 -1.13
N ASN A 412 -11.26 -17.59 -1.92
CA ASN A 412 -12.12 -18.47 -2.70
C ASN A 412 -12.70 -19.64 -1.88
N GLY A 413 -12.29 -19.81 -0.61
CA GLY A 413 -12.70 -20.88 0.30
C GLY A 413 -12.01 -22.23 0.07
N HIS A 414 -11.00 -22.28 -0.82
CA HIS A 414 -10.34 -23.48 -1.29
C HIS A 414 -8.81 -23.38 -1.12
N ASN A 415 -8.31 -23.75 0.06
CA ASN A 415 -6.89 -23.66 0.45
C ASN A 415 -5.91 -24.58 -0.32
N THR A 416 -6.32 -25.15 -1.46
CA THR A 416 -5.50 -25.98 -2.34
C THR A 416 -5.65 -25.60 -3.80
N GLN A 417 -6.48 -24.59 -4.09
CA GLN A 417 -6.73 -24.10 -5.43
C GLN A 417 -6.54 -22.60 -5.44
N MET A 418 -5.68 -22.13 -6.34
CA MET A 418 -5.45 -20.72 -6.54
C MET A 418 -6.66 -20.07 -7.21
N GLY A 419 -7.19 -18.98 -6.65
CA GLY A 419 -8.26 -18.18 -7.22
C GLY A 419 -7.78 -16.95 -8.01
N PRO A 420 -8.63 -16.36 -8.85
CA PRO A 420 -8.35 -15.09 -9.54
C PRO A 420 -8.04 -13.94 -8.57
N MET A 421 -6.83 -13.38 -8.61
CA MET A 421 -6.38 -12.29 -7.72
C MET A 421 -6.69 -12.58 -6.24
N GLU A 422 -6.51 -13.83 -5.85
CA GLU A 422 -6.64 -14.28 -4.47
C GLU A 422 -5.58 -13.66 -3.56
N PHE A 423 -4.33 -13.56 -4.03
CA PHE A 423 -3.24 -12.91 -3.33
C PHE A 423 -2.86 -11.63 -4.06
N ALA A 424 -3.09 -10.49 -3.41
CA ALA A 424 -2.84 -9.19 -4.00
C ALA A 424 -2.92 -8.08 -2.94
N VAL A 425 -2.34 -6.94 -3.26
CA VAL A 425 -2.53 -5.69 -2.54
C VAL A 425 -3.02 -4.65 -3.54
N VAL A 426 -4.21 -4.09 -3.33
CA VAL A 426 -4.85 -3.11 -4.21
C VAL A 426 -4.79 -1.74 -3.54
N ARG A 427 -4.45 -0.70 -4.31
CA ARG A 427 -4.38 0.68 -3.82
C ARG A 427 -5.68 1.11 -3.13
N ASN A 428 -5.56 2.05 -2.18
CA ASN A 428 -6.67 2.59 -1.40
C ASN A 428 -7.55 1.54 -0.67
N ASN A 429 -6.97 0.37 -0.36
CA ASN A 429 -7.54 -0.60 0.57
C ASN A 429 -6.75 -0.64 1.89
N TYR A 430 -7.43 -1.03 2.95
CA TYR A 430 -6.86 -1.30 4.26
C TYR A 430 -6.92 -2.81 4.53
N TYR A 431 -5.74 -3.41 4.68
CA TYR A 431 -5.53 -4.81 5.00
C TYR A 431 -5.28 -4.93 6.50
N GLN A 432 -6.32 -5.33 7.23
CA GLN A 432 -6.24 -5.60 8.65
C GLN A 432 -5.78 -7.03 8.89
N MET A 433 -4.57 -7.19 9.41
CA MET A 433 -3.96 -8.49 9.70
C MET A 433 -4.15 -8.82 11.18
N THR A 434 -4.44 -10.06 11.52
CA THR A 434 -4.54 -10.52 12.91
C THR A 434 -4.03 -11.94 13.03
N LEU A 435 -2.93 -12.12 13.77
CA LEU A 435 -2.42 -13.43 14.14
C LEU A 435 -3.49 -14.18 14.95
N HIS A 436 -3.86 -15.37 14.49
CA HIS A 436 -4.94 -16.15 15.09
C HIS A 436 -4.42 -17.39 15.81
N SER A 437 -3.63 -18.23 15.13
CA SER A 437 -3.03 -19.40 15.75
C SER A 437 -1.75 -19.85 15.06
N VAL A 438 -0.93 -20.62 15.80
CA VAL A 438 0.32 -21.21 15.33
C VAL A 438 0.19 -22.72 15.40
N LYS A 439 0.45 -23.41 14.27
CA LYS A 439 0.28 -24.87 14.19
C LYS A 439 1.57 -25.62 14.46
N GLU A 440 2.68 -25.14 13.93
CA GLU A 440 4.00 -25.75 14.12
C GLU A 440 5.08 -24.67 14.18
N ILE A 441 6.31 -25.07 14.51
CA ILE A 441 7.46 -24.17 14.43
C ILE A 441 7.71 -23.75 12.97
N GLY A 442 8.02 -22.47 12.75
CA GLY A 442 8.36 -21.93 11.43
C GLY A 442 9.74 -22.35 10.94
N GLU A 443 10.29 -21.58 10.01
CA GLU A 443 11.63 -21.84 9.48
C GLU A 443 12.72 -21.48 10.49
N TYR A 444 13.80 -22.26 10.52
CA TYR A 444 14.95 -22.11 11.44
C TYR A 444 15.94 -21.01 11.01
N LYS A 445 15.85 -20.59 9.74
CA LYS A 445 16.60 -19.49 9.15
C LYS A 445 15.63 -18.59 8.38
N PRO A 446 15.91 -17.29 8.25
CA PRO A 446 15.17 -16.45 7.34
C PRO A 446 15.50 -16.88 5.91
N VAL A 447 14.49 -17.01 5.06
CA VAL A 447 14.64 -17.50 3.68
C VAL A 447 14.05 -16.49 2.72
N THR A 448 14.81 -16.14 1.68
CA THR A 448 14.27 -15.41 0.53
C THR A 448 13.25 -16.28 -0.19
N PRO A 449 11.97 -15.85 -0.34
CA PRO A 449 10.97 -16.68 -0.99
C PRO A 449 11.30 -16.98 -2.44
N GLY A 450 11.06 -18.23 -2.86
CA GLY A 450 11.34 -18.68 -4.22
C GLY A 450 10.33 -18.14 -5.25
N THR A 451 10.78 -17.96 -6.48
CA THR A 451 9.98 -17.42 -7.60
C THR A 451 9.07 -18.45 -8.28
N GLN A 452 9.17 -19.72 -7.90
CA GLN A 452 8.42 -20.84 -8.52
C GLN A 452 7.40 -21.48 -7.57
N ILE A 453 7.36 -21.05 -6.30
CA ILE A 453 6.48 -21.63 -5.29
C ILE A 453 5.17 -20.86 -5.30
N PRO A 454 4.01 -21.50 -5.51
CA PRO A 454 2.71 -20.82 -5.48
C PRO A 454 2.34 -20.35 -4.06
N ASP A 455 1.61 -19.24 -3.97
CA ASP A 455 1.18 -18.67 -2.68
C ASP A 455 0.18 -19.56 -1.94
N GLU A 456 -0.70 -20.26 -2.68
CA GLU A 456 -1.61 -21.25 -2.11
C GLU A 456 -0.89 -22.58 -1.98
N ASN A 457 -0.55 -22.92 -0.74
CA ASN A 457 -0.11 -24.25 -0.36
C ASN A 457 -0.89 -24.66 0.89
N GLY A 458 -1.34 -25.92 0.95
CA GLY A 458 -2.18 -26.41 2.05
C GLY A 458 -1.50 -26.44 3.42
N ASP A 459 -0.20 -26.14 3.48
CA ASP A 459 0.66 -26.24 4.65
C ASP A 459 0.89 -24.85 5.25
N THR A 460 -0.02 -24.41 6.12
CA THR A 460 0.13 -23.12 6.82
C THR A 460 0.53 -23.31 8.28
N TYR A 461 1.78 -22.98 8.60
CA TYR A 461 2.32 -22.94 9.98
C TYR A 461 1.65 -21.87 10.84
N LEU A 462 1.17 -20.80 10.20
CA LEU A 462 0.58 -19.62 10.82
C LEU A 462 -0.79 -19.36 10.21
N ASP A 463 -1.83 -19.27 11.04
CA ASP A 463 -3.14 -18.77 10.65
C ASP A 463 -3.23 -17.28 10.95
N VAL A 464 -3.46 -16.48 9.89
CA VAL A 464 -3.68 -15.04 9.99
C VAL A 464 -5.06 -14.74 9.43
N LYS A 465 -5.88 -14.02 10.19
CA LYS A 465 -7.12 -13.46 9.69
C LYS A 465 -6.83 -12.14 9.00
N VAL A 466 -7.28 -12.04 7.76
CA VAL A 466 -7.19 -10.83 6.96
C VAL A 466 -8.59 -10.27 6.82
N LYS A 467 -8.75 -8.96 7.05
CA LYS A 467 -9.89 -8.21 6.54
C LYS A 467 -9.43 -7.22 5.51
N VAL A 468 -10.12 -7.17 4.38
CA VAL A 468 -9.88 -6.16 3.34
C VAL A 468 -11.03 -5.17 3.40
N LEU A 469 -10.73 -3.95 3.84
CA LEU A 469 -11.71 -2.89 4.05
C LEU A 469 -11.44 -1.70 3.13
N PRO A 470 -12.48 -0.95 2.70
CA PRO A 470 -12.28 0.31 2.01
C PRO A 470 -11.56 1.29 2.93
N TRP A 471 -10.54 1.97 2.40
CA TRP A 471 -9.84 3.02 3.13
C TRP A 471 -10.43 4.39 2.80
N ILE A 472 -11.35 4.82 3.64
CA ILE A 472 -12.13 6.04 3.44
C ILE A 472 -11.55 7.21 4.24
N VAL A 473 -12.03 8.41 3.94
CA VAL A 473 -11.76 9.61 4.73
C VAL A 473 -12.58 9.59 6.03
N ARG A 474 -11.91 9.93 7.13
CA ARG A 474 -12.56 10.21 8.42
C ARG A 474 -13.41 11.46 8.31
N ASN A 475 -14.55 11.46 9.00
CA ASN A 475 -15.33 12.68 9.25
C ASN A 475 -14.45 13.73 9.94
N ASN A 476 -13.93 14.65 9.14
CA ASN A 476 -13.10 15.73 9.60
C ASN A 476 -13.93 16.68 10.45
N GLN A 477 -13.57 16.81 11.74
CA GLN A 477 -13.77 18.05 12.48
C GLN A 477 -12.70 19.04 12.01
N ILE A 478 -12.73 19.42 10.72
CA ILE A 478 -12.00 20.60 10.27
C ILE A 478 -12.78 21.78 10.85
N ASP A 479 -12.11 22.64 11.62
CA ASP A 479 -12.68 23.94 11.98
C ASP A 479 -12.89 24.71 10.66
N PHE A 480 -14.17 24.95 10.34
CA PHE A 480 -14.63 25.63 9.13
C PHE A 480 -14.51 27.14 9.24
#